data_AF-A0A3A8QBR6-F1
#
_entry.id   AF-A0A3A8QBR6-F1
#
_cell.length_a   1.000
_cell.length_b   1.000
_cell.length_c   1.000
_cell.angle_alpha   90.00
_cell.angle_beta   90.00
_cell.angle_gamma   90.00
#
_symmetry.space_group_name_H-M   'P 1'
#
loop_
_entity.id
_entity.type
_entity.pdbx_description
1 polymer ?
#
loop_
_entity_poly.entity_id
_entity_poly.type
_entity_poly.pdbx_seq_one_letter_code
_entity_poly.pdbx_strand_id
1 'polypeptide(L)'
;MRRSFAVGSEMAWAAWGEASGWGRWVGACGQALTEGAQVTLANGTRVKVVRQVPPKQLRLRLERGEWPRARTVQLRILPSVHGVTVAPPR
;
A
#
# COMPACT_ATOMS: atom_id res chain seq x y z
N MET A 1 0.10 -11.17 -5.83
CA MET A 1 -0.80 -11.77 -4.83
C MET A 1 -1.92 -10.78 -4.53
N ARG A 2 -3.20 -11.19 -4.58
CA ARG A 2 -4.37 -10.36 -4.22
C ARG A 2 -4.97 -10.93 -2.94
N ARG A 3 -5.24 -10.08 -1.95
CA ARG A 3 -5.95 -10.44 -0.72
C ARG A 3 -7.14 -9.49 -0.54
N SER A 4 -8.25 -10.01 -0.05
CA SER A 4 -9.48 -9.24 0.22
C SER A 4 -9.70 -9.17 1.72
N PHE A 5 -10.07 -8.00 2.24
CA PHE A 5 -10.32 -7.76 3.66
C PHE A 5 -11.64 -6.99 3.81
N ALA A 6 -12.45 -7.33 4.83
CA ALA A 6 -13.70 -6.64 5.13
C ALA A 6 -13.43 -5.37 5.97
N VAL A 7 -12.73 -4.40 5.39
CA VAL A 7 -12.36 -3.13 6.05
C VAL A 7 -12.65 -1.95 5.13
N GLY A 8 -12.99 -0.80 5.71
CA GLY A 8 -13.15 0.44 4.95
C GLY A 8 -11.83 0.88 4.30
N SER A 9 -11.93 1.60 3.17
CA SER A 9 -10.77 2.03 2.39
C SER A 9 -9.77 2.87 3.19
N GLU A 10 -10.25 3.74 4.07
CA GLU A 10 -9.41 4.57 4.94
C GLU A 10 -8.62 3.72 5.95
N MET A 11 -9.28 2.75 6.58
CA MET A 11 -8.63 1.85 7.54
C MET A 11 -7.59 0.96 6.85
N ALA A 12 -7.88 0.48 5.63
CA ALA A 12 -6.90 -0.22 4.82
C ALA A 12 -5.71 0.69 4.45
N TRP A 13 -5.98 1.96 4.12
CA TRP A 13 -4.92 2.90 3.79
C TRP A 13 -4.00 3.18 4.99
N ALA A 14 -4.55 3.44 6.16
CA ALA A 14 -3.76 3.62 7.38
C ALA A 14 -2.91 2.37 7.72
N ALA A 15 -3.47 1.17 7.49
CA ALA A 15 -2.79 -0.08 7.82
C ALA A 15 -1.66 -0.48 6.86
N TRP A 16 -1.72 -0.07 5.59
CA TRP A 16 -0.79 -0.54 4.54
C TRP A 16 -0.26 0.54 3.60
N GLY A 17 -1.02 1.60 3.36
CA GLY A 17 -0.68 2.70 2.44
C GLY A 17 0.24 3.74 3.08
N GLU A 18 0.14 3.96 4.38
CA GLU A 18 1.04 4.84 5.13
C GLU A 18 2.37 4.17 5.45
N ALA A 19 3.43 4.97 5.57
CA ALA A 19 4.79 4.49 5.84
C ALA A 19 4.89 3.67 7.14
N SER A 20 4.10 4.04 8.15
CA SER A 20 3.93 3.28 9.41
C SER A 20 3.42 1.85 9.16
N GLY A 21 2.56 1.65 8.15
CA GLY A 21 2.02 0.35 7.74
C GLY A 21 2.96 -0.51 6.89
N TRP A 22 4.07 0.04 6.40
CA TRP A 22 5.00 -0.67 5.51
C TRP A 22 5.83 -1.75 6.21
N GLY A 23 5.95 -1.68 7.54
CA GLY A 23 6.68 -2.67 8.33
C GLY A 23 6.23 -4.11 8.09
N ARG A 24 4.97 -4.31 7.67
CA ARG A 24 4.38 -5.63 7.43
C ARG A 24 4.77 -6.26 6.08
N TRP A 25 5.34 -5.50 5.14
CA TRP A 25 5.54 -6.00 3.76
C TRP A 25 6.71 -5.38 2.97
N VAL A 26 7.23 -4.21 3.35
CA VAL A 26 8.43 -3.58 2.75
C VAL A 26 9.58 -3.49 3.74
N GLY A 27 9.28 -3.05 4.96
CA GLY A 27 10.25 -2.74 6.00
C GLY A 27 9.83 -1.49 6.78
N ALA A 28 10.31 -1.35 8.01
CA ALA A 28 9.95 -0.23 8.86
C ALA A 28 10.43 1.09 8.27
N CYS A 29 9.50 2.03 8.08
CA CYS A 29 9.78 3.39 7.64
C CYS A 29 9.17 4.36 8.67
N GLY A 30 10.03 5.04 9.43
CA GLY A 30 9.61 5.94 10.50
C GLY A 30 9.18 7.34 10.04
N GLN A 31 9.22 7.61 8.74
CA GLN A 31 8.90 8.92 8.18
C GLN A 31 7.75 8.81 7.16
N ALA A 32 6.85 9.78 7.17
CA ALA A 32 5.86 9.90 6.12
C ALA A 32 6.57 10.22 4.78
N LEU A 33 6.23 9.49 3.72
CA LEU A 33 6.78 9.71 2.39
C LEU A 33 5.66 10.15 1.44
N THR A 34 6.01 11.09 0.57
CA THR A 34 5.17 11.61 -0.50
C THR A 34 5.58 11.05 -1.86
N GLU A 35 4.74 11.22 -2.88
CA GLU A 35 5.08 10.84 -4.26
C GLU A 35 6.38 11.52 -4.73
N GLY A 36 7.27 10.74 -5.34
CA GLY A 36 8.60 11.17 -5.76
C GLY A 36 9.69 10.96 -4.70
N ALA A 37 9.33 10.84 -3.41
CA ALA A 37 10.29 10.66 -2.33
C ALA A 37 11.04 9.32 -2.43
N GLN A 38 12.27 9.30 -1.92
CA GLN A 38 13.11 8.12 -1.85
C GLN A 38 13.76 8.00 -0.47
N VAL A 39 13.80 6.78 0.07
CA VAL A 39 14.43 6.47 1.36
C VAL A 39 15.16 5.13 1.27
N THR A 40 16.25 4.98 2.02
CA THR A 40 16.84 3.67 2.31
C THR A 40 16.37 3.20 3.68
N LEU A 41 15.70 2.06 3.74
CA LEU A 41 15.25 1.45 4.99
C LEU A 41 16.42 0.77 5.71
N ALA A 42 16.28 0.54 7.02
CA ALA A 42 17.30 -0.12 7.83
C ALA A 42 17.67 -1.54 7.35
N ASN A 43 16.76 -2.21 6.64
CA ASN A 43 17.02 -3.51 6.02
C ASN A 43 17.81 -3.43 4.68
N GLY A 44 18.32 -2.26 4.32
CA GLY A 44 19.07 -2.02 3.08
C GLY A 44 18.21 -1.87 1.82
N THR A 45 16.87 -1.92 1.95
CA THR A 45 15.96 -1.72 0.81
C THR A 45 15.83 -0.23 0.53
N ARG A 46 16.21 0.18 -0.67
CA ARG A 46 15.90 1.50 -1.21
C ARG A 46 14.48 1.50 -1.75
N VAL A 47 13.66 2.42 -1.26
CA VAL A 47 12.26 2.58 -1.60
C VAL A 47 12.08 3.92 -2.27
N LYS A 48 11.48 3.94 -3.45
CA LYS A 48 11.01 5.15 -4.14
C LYS A 48 9.50 5.12 -4.25
N VAL A 49 8.83 6.18 -3.80
CA VAL A 49 7.38 6.35 -3.98
C VAL A 49 7.13 6.82 -5.40
N VAL A 50 6.61 5.92 -6.24
CA VAL A 50 6.37 6.21 -7.66
C VAL A 50 4.97 6.79 -7.87
N ARG A 51 4.00 6.43 -7.02
CA ARG A 51 2.66 7.02 -7.04
C ARG A 51 1.98 6.89 -5.69
N GLN A 52 1.31 7.93 -5.21
CA GLN A 52 0.53 7.89 -3.97
C GLN A 52 -0.80 8.64 -4.15
N VAL A 53 -1.90 7.89 -4.17
CA VAL A 53 -3.26 8.41 -4.28
C VAL A 53 -4.08 7.84 -3.13
N PRO A 54 -4.09 8.46 -1.95
CA PRO A 54 -4.93 8.02 -0.84
C PRO A 54 -6.43 8.14 -1.16
N PRO A 55 -7.30 7.25 -0.64
CA PRO A 55 -7.01 5.92 -0.07
C PRO A 55 -7.05 4.82 -1.16
N LYS A 56 -6.67 5.11 -2.40
CA LYS A 56 -6.94 4.26 -3.58
C LYS A 56 -5.75 3.45 -4.04
N GLN A 57 -4.56 4.05 -4.09
CA GLN A 57 -3.39 3.44 -4.73
C GLN A 57 -2.07 3.92 -4.12
N LEU A 58 -1.16 2.98 -3.90
CA LEU A 58 0.25 3.23 -3.65
C LEU A 58 1.09 2.38 -4.62
N ARG A 59 2.08 2.98 -5.27
CA ARG A 59 3.07 2.28 -6.09
C ARG A 59 4.46 2.63 -5.61
N LEU A 60 5.23 1.62 -5.26
CA LEU A 60 6.61 1.75 -4.82
C LEU A 60 7.54 1.02 -5.80
N ARG A 61 8.73 1.56 -5.95
CA ARG A 61 9.87 0.85 -6.54
C ARG A 61 10.85 0.51 -5.44
N LEU A 62 11.19 -0.76 -5.36
CA LEU A 62 12.05 -1.35 -4.36
C LEU A 62 13.35 -1.81 -5.03
N GLU A 63 14.47 -1.42 -4.45
CA GLU A 63 15.81 -1.78 -4.92
C GLU A 63 16.62 -2.29 -3.73
N ARG A 64 17.33 -3.40 -3.92
CA ARG A 64 18.21 -3.98 -2.91
C ARG A 64 19.41 -4.58 -3.61
N GLY A 65 20.60 -4.43 -3.04
CA GLY A 65 21.86 -4.80 -3.70
C GLY A 65 21.94 -6.27 -4.12
N GLU A 66 21.33 -7.16 -3.35
CA GLU A 66 21.26 -8.59 -3.63
C GLU A 66 20.22 -8.99 -4.70
N TRP A 67 19.36 -8.05 -5.14
CA TRP A 67 18.36 -8.36 -6.16
C TRP A 67 18.92 -8.12 -7.56
N PRO A 68 18.67 -9.03 -8.52
CA PRO A 68 19.16 -8.87 -9.89
C PRO A 68 18.53 -7.65 -10.61
N ARG A 69 17.41 -7.13 -10.11
CA ARG A 69 16.73 -5.94 -10.62
C ARG A 69 15.83 -5.33 -9.56
N ALA A 70 15.53 -4.05 -9.74
CA ALA A 70 14.47 -3.36 -9.01
C ALA A 70 13.11 -4.08 -9.18
N ARG A 71 12.29 -4.03 -8.14
CA ARG A 71 10.94 -4.60 -8.13
C ARG A 71 9.93 -3.48 -7.95
N THR A 72 8.82 -3.56 -8.69
CA THR A 72 7.69 -2.65 -8.49
C THR A 72 6.62 -3.37 -7.69
N VAL A 73 6.18 -2.75 -6.60
CA VAL A 73 5.06 -3.22 -5.79
C VAL A 73 3.94 -2.20 -5.82
N GLN A 74 2.71 -2.70 -5.88
CA GLN A 74 1.54 -1.85 -5.99
C GLN A 74 0.46 -2.34 -5.02
N LEU A 75 0.03 -1.43 -4.16
CA LEU A 75 -1.17 -1.56 -3.35
C LEU A 75 -2.31 -0.85 -4.09
N ARG A 76 -3.43 -1.56 -4.28
CA ARG A 76 -4.67 -0.98 -4.76
C ARG A 76 -5.76 -1.35 -3.78
N ILE A 77 -6.45 -0.35 -3.26
CA ILE A 77 -7.63 -0.53 -2.43
C ILE A 77 -8.81 -0.45 -3.38
N LEU A 78 -9.53 -1.57 -3.50
CA LEU A 78 -10.70 -1.67 -4.34
C LEU A 78 -11.92 -1.68 -3.43
N PRO A 79 -12.84 -0.70 -3.55
CA PRO A 79 -14.08 -0.75 -2.78
C PRO A 79 -14.84 -2.02 -3.16
N SER A 80 -15.22 -2.80 -2.15
CA SER A 80 -16.07 -3.96 -2.35
C SER A 80 -17.49 -3.55 -2.04
N VAL A 81 -18.33 -3.44 -3.07
CA VAL A 81 -19.79 -3.33 -2.92
C VAL A 81 -20.35 -4.69 -2.53
N HIS A 82 -20.16 -5.10 -1.28
CA HIS A 82 -20.97 -6.16 -0.69
C HIS A 82 -22.00 -5.54 0.25
N GLY A 83 -23.11 -5.09 -0.35
CA GLY A 83 -24.44 -5.09 0.26
C GLY A 83 -25.08 -3.74 0.62
N VAL A 84 -26.14 -3.37 -0.09
CA VAL A 84 -27.51 -3.27 0.46
C VAL A 84 -28.49 -3.71 -0.63
N THR A 85 -29.13 -4.87 -0.46
CA THR A 85 -30.34 -5.22 -1.21
C THR A 85 -31.53 -4.94 -0.30
N VAL A 86 -32.34 -3.93 -0.64
CA VAL A 86 -33.64 -3.69 0.00
C VAL A 86 -34.71 -4.39 -0.82
N ALA A 87 -35.37 -5.39 -0.25
CA ALA A 87 -36.61 -5.93 -0.79
C ALA A 87 -37.78 -5.27 -0.03
N PRO A 88 -38.58 -4.40 -0.66
CA PRO A 88 -39.82 -3.92 -0.05
C PRO A 88 -40.87 -5.05 -0.04
N PRO A 89 -41.77 -5.09 0.96
CA PRO A 89 -42.83 -6.10 1.02
C PRO A 89 -43.81 -5.92 -0.15
N ARG A 90 -44.21 -7.03 -0.76
CA ARG A 90 -45.49 -7.18 -1.48
C ARG A 90 -46.18 -8.43 -1.01
#